data_AF-A0A5C7PLW3-F1
#
_entry.id   AF-A0A5C7PLW3-F1
#
_cell.length_a   1.000
_cell.length_b   1.000
_cell.length_c   1.000
_cell.angle_alpha   90.00
_cell.angle_beta   90.00
_cell.angle_gamma   90.00
#
_symmetry.space_group_name_H-M   'P 1'
#
loop_
_entity.id
_entity.type
_entity.pdbx_description
1 polymer ?
#
loop_
_entity_poly.entity_id
_entity_poly.type
_entity_poly.pdbx_seq_one_letter_code
_entity_poly.pdbx_strand_id
1 'polypeptide(L)' 'PNPYERLKELTRGKAITRESIQAFIQTLELPQEEKDRLLAMTPGSYTGKAEELARRI' A
#
# COMPACT_ATOMS: atom_id res chain seq x y z
N PRO A 1 -10.34 -6.62 -11.91
CA PRO A 1 -11.36 -5.56 -12.14
C PRO A 1 -11.69 -4.81 -10.83
N ASN A 2 -11.65 -3.48 -10.88
CA ASN A 2 -11.92 -2.49 -9.81
C ASN A 2 -10.98 -2.48 -8.57
N PRO A 3 -9.68 -2.19 -8.73
CA PRO A 3 -8.74 -2.08 -7.60
C PRO A 3 -9.10 -0.99 -6.58
N TYR A 4 -9.59 0.15 -7.07
CA TYR A 4 -9.94 1.30 -6.24
C TYR A 4 -11.12 1.02 -5.31
N GLU A 5 -12.20 0.41 -5.82
CA GLU A 5 -13.39 0.11 -5.00
C GLU A 5 -13.09 -0.94 -3.92
N ARG A 6 -12.27 -1.95 -4.23
CA ARG A 6 -11.83 -2.95 -3.23
C ARG A 6 -11.05 -2.32 -2.07
N LEU A 7 -10.17 -1.35 -2.37
CA LEU A 7 -9.42 -0.63 -1.34
C LEU A 7 -10.32 0.32 -0.55
N LYS A 8 -11.27 0.97 -1.22
CA LYS A 8 -12.24 1.88 -0.60
C LYS A 8 -13.16 1.15 0.37
N GLU A 9 -13.64 -0.05 0.04
CA GLU A 9 -14.43 -0.87 0.95
C GLU A 9 -13.67 -1.24 2.24
N LEU A 10 -12.36 -1.51 2.13
CA LEU A 10 -11.51 -1.79 3.28
C LEU A 10 -11.31 -0.56 4.17
N THR A 11 -11.09 0.60 3.55
CA THR A 11 -10.66 1.84 4.24
C THR A 11 -11.81 2.72 4.70
N ARG A 12 -13.03 2.52 4.17
CA ARG A 12 -14.17 3.39 4.47
C ARG A 12 -14.77 3.09 5.85
N GLY A 13 -14.74 4.10 6.72
CA GLY A 13 -15.40 4.07 8.02
C GLY A 13 -14.74 3.15 9.06
N LYS A 14 -13.51 2.67 8.80
CA LYS A 14 -12.76 1.79 9.70
C LYS A 14 -11.37 2.36 9.97
N ALA A 15 -10.85 2.13 11.18
CA ALA A 15 -9.46 2.39 11.49
C ALA A 15 -8.58 1.37 10.73
N ILE A 16 -7.64 1.88 9.94
CA ILE A 16 -6.74 1.04 9.15
C ILE A 16 -5.48 0.78 9.95
N THR A 17 -5.18 -0.51 10.17
CA THR A 17 -3.97 -0.98 10.82
C THR A 17 -3.05 -1.66 9.81
N ARG A 18 -1.77 -1.83 10.17
CA ARG A 18 -0.80 -2.55 9.35
C ARG A 18 -1.30 -3.95 8.99
N GLU A 19 -1.84 -4.66 9.98
CA GLU A 19 -2.34 -6.03 9.86
C GLU A 19 -3.51 -6.09 8.88
N SER A 20 -4.43 -5.11 8.94
CA SER A 20 -5.57 -5.03 8.01
C SER A 20 -5.15 -4.85 6.55
N ILE A 21 -4.11 -4.03 6.30
CA ILE A 21 -3.57 -3.84 4.95
C ILE A 21 -2.83 -5.10 4.48
N GLN A 22 -2.02 -5.72 5.35
CA GLN A 22 -1.27 -6.94 5.00
C GLN A 22 -2.21 -8.09 4.64
N ALA A 23 -3.28 -8.29 5.42
CA ALA A 23 -4.32 -9.26 5.12
C ALA A 23 -4.99 -8.97 3.77
N PHE A 24 -5.28 -7.71 3.46
CA PHE A 24 -5.84 -7.33 2.16
C PHE A 24 -4.89 -7.65 1.00
N ILE A 25 -3.60 -7.31 1.11
CA ILE A 25 -2.59 -7.61 0.07
C ILE A 25 -2.52 -9.11 -0.23
N GLN A 26 -2.64 -9.97 0.80
CA GLN A 26 -2.62 -11.43 0.61
C GLN A 26 -3.80 -11.93 -0.25
N THR A 27 -4.97 -11.29 -0.15
CA THR A 27 -6.17 -11.63 -0.94
C THR A 27 -6.11 -11.20 -2.42
N LEU A 28 -5.13 -10.39 -2.79
CA LEU A 28 -4.96 -9.95 -4.18
C LEU A 28 -4.39 -11.09 -5.03
N GLU A 29 -4.93 -11.28 -6.23
CA GLU A 29 -4.36 -12.18 -7.24
C GLU A 29 -3.22 -11.45 -7.96
N LEU A 30 -2.08 -11.32 -7.27
CA LEU A 30 -0.85 -10.72 -7.77
C LEU A 30 0.30 -11.73 -7.71
N PRO A 31 1.33 -11.57 -8.57
CA PRO A 31 2.57 -12.30 -8.44
C PRO A 31 3.18 -12.14 -7.04
N GLN A 32 3.85 -13.18 -6.54
CA GLN A 32 4.41 -13.17 -5.18
C GLN A 32 5.39 -12.01 -4.97
N GLU A 33 6.22 -11.70 -5.98
CA GLU A 33 7.16 -10.58 -5.94
C GLU A 33 6.47 -9.22 -5.70
N GLU A 34 5.33 -8.98 -6.35
CA GLU A 34 4.57 -7.76 -6.15
C GLU A 34 3.88 -7.74 -4.78
N LYS A 35 3.44 -8.90 -4.26
CA LYS A 35 2.92 -9.00 -2.88
C LYS A 35 4.01 -8.67 -1.87
N ASP A 36 5.20 -9.24 -2.03
CA ASP A 36 6.33 -9.03 -1.12
C ASP A 36 6.76 -7.55 -1.12
N ARG A 37 6.80 -6.94 -2.31
CA ARG A 37 7.04 -5.50 -2.45
C ARG A 37 6.00 -4.67 -1.70
N LEU A 38 4.71 -4.96 -1.87
CA LEU A 38 3.63 -4.26 -1.18
C LEU A 38 3.66 -4.48 0.35
N LEU A 39 4.02 -5.68 0.80
CA LEU A 39 4.15 -6.02 2.22
C LEU A 39 5.35 -5.33 2.90
N ALA A 40 6.42 -5.06 2.15
CA ALA A 40 7.59 -4.32 2.63
C ALA A 40 7.36 -2.80 2.72
N MET A 41 6.30 -2.27 2.09
CA MET A 41 6.01 -0.84 2.12
C MET A 41 5.51 -0.39 3.50
N THR A 42 5.94 0.79 3.92
CA THR A 42 5.50 1.44 5.16
C THR A 42 5.09 2.88 4.88
N PRO A 43 4.27 3.50 5.74
CA PRO A 43 3.94 4.91 5.58
C PRO A 43 5.18 5.82 5.52
N GLY A 44 6.23 5.49 6.29
CA GLY A 44 7.49 6.25 6.31
C GLY A 44 8.36 6.06 5.06
N SER A 45 8.28 4.91 4.40
CA SER A 45 8.99 4.64 3.15
C SER A 45 8.20 5.04 1.90
N TYR A 46 6.91 5.36 2.04
CA TYR A 46 6.03 5.75 0.95
C TYR A 46 6.05 7.26 0.68
N THR A 47 7.25 7.81 0.48
CA THR A 47 7.48 9.25 0.24
C THR A 47 7.64 9.62 -1.24
N GLY A 48 7.62 8.62 -2.13
CA GLY A 48 7.76 8.84 -3.58
C GLY A 48 9.07 9.51 -3.94
N LYS A 49 9.01 10.60 -4.71
CA LYS A 49 10.20 11.38 -5.13
C LYS A 49 10.56 12.50 -4.15
N ALA A 50 9.98 12.55 -2.95
CA ALA A 50 10.17 13.66 -2.02
C ALA A 50 11.65 13.91 -1.70
N GLU A 51 12.42 12.84 -1.41
CA GLU A 51 13.85 12.96 -1.11
C GLU A 51 14.65 13.48 -2.32
N GLU A 52 14.38 12.94 -3.51
CA GLU A 52 15.04 13.33 -4.76
C GLU A 52 14.81 14.81 -5.05
N LEU A 53 13.57 15.28 -4.90
CA LEU A 53 13.22 16.68 -5.14
C LEU A 53 13.78 17.62 -4.08
N ALA A 54 13.81 17.20 -2.80
CA ALA A 54 14.38 18.00 -1.72
C ALA A 54 15.88 18.26 -1.89
N ARG A 55 16.63 17.32 -2.46
CA ARG A 55 18.08 17.46 -2.73
C ARG A 55 18.40 18.33 -3.96
N ARG A 56 17.41 18.69 -4.78
CA ARG A 56 17.58 19.52 -5.99
C ARG A 56 17.47 21.02 -5.72
N ILE A 57 17.24 21.40 -4.46
CA ILE A 57 17.10 22.77 -3.97
C ILE A 57 18.37 23.10 -3.18
#